data_AF-A0AAU7QCC1-F1
#
_entry.id   AF-A0AAU7QCC1-F1
#
_cell.length_a   1.000
_cell.length_b   1.000
_cell.length_c   1.000
_cell.angle_alpha   90.00
_cell.angle_beta   90.00
_cell.angle_gamma   90.00
#
_symmetry.space_group_name_H-M   'P 1'
#
loop_
_entity.id
_entity.type
_entity.pdbx_description
1 polymer ?
#
loop_
_entity_poly.entity_id
_entity_poly.type
_entity_poly.pdbx_seq_one_letter_code
_entity_poly.pdbx_strand_id
1 'polypeptide(L)'
;MVLKLSKKYPACTDYYRVQDDFYGGNGIFFNKDPDKDSRYAIPDRSKGALYVSDLPLTACAEMYKGENFIDLEDYYKNCMAVVTAVRDLSIINLAALVPFLHVPLGELMGAITTLHRRWRLYCQNMRMGWSTFRA
;
A
#
# COMPACT_ATOMS: atom_id res chain seq x y z
N MET A 1 22.54 8.25 -17.54
CA MET A 1 21.11 7.87 -17.62
C MET A 1 20.47 8.15 -16.26
N VAL A 2 19.55 9.12 -16.15
CA VAL A 2 18.89 9.42 -14.87
C VAL A 2 17.73 8.44 -14.70
N LEU A 3 17.87 7.52 -13.75
CA LEU A 3 16.82 6.56 -13.43
C LEU A 3 15.66 7.27 -12.74
N LYS A 4 14.53 7.38 -13.43
CA LYS A 4 13.26 7.81 -12.82
C LYS A 4 12.67 6.65 -12.00
N LEU A 5 13.23 6.43 -10.82
CA LEU A 5 12.74 5.44 -9.84
C LEU A 5 11.47 5.91 -9.13
N SER A 6 11.12 7.20 -9.23
CA SER A 6 9.87 7.75 -8.72
C SER A 6 8.98 8.25 -9.86
N LYS A 7 7.69 7.99 -9.72
CA LYS A 7 6.63 8.57 -10.54
C LYS A 7 5.88 9.58 -9.67
N LYS A 8 5.61 10.75 -10.25
CA LYS A 8 4.74 11.75 -9.62
C LYS A 8 3.29 11.43 -9.94
N TYR A 9 2.45 11.53 -8.92
CA TYR A 9 1.01 11.49 -9.04
C TYR A 9 0.46 12.85 -8.61
N PRO A 10 -0.43 13.46 -9.40
CA PRO A 10 -0.90 14.81 -9.13
C PRO A 10 -1.77 14.87 -7.87
N ALA A 11 -1.80 16.02 -7.23
CA ALA A 11 -2.82 16.36 -6.26
C ALA A 11 -4.23 16.20 -6.85
N CYS A 12 -5.23 16.08 -5.97
CA CYS A 12 -6.63 15.83 -6.31
C CYS A 12 -6.87 14.52 -7.07
N THR A 13 -5.92 13.58 -7.01
CA THR A 13 -6.15 12.21 -7.48
C THR A 13 -6.84 11.41 -6.39
N ASP A 14 -7.92 10.71 -6.77
CA ASP A 14 -8.64 9.81 -5.89
C ASP A 14 -8.05 8.41 -5.92
N TYR A 15 -7.96 7.82 -4.74
CA TYR A 15 -7.53 6.45 -4.53
C TYR A 15 -8.57 5.69 -3.71
N TYR A 16 -8.67 4.39 -3.92
CA TYR A 16 -9.72 3.55 -3.38
C TYR A 16 -9.14 2.49 -2.46
N ARG A 17 -9.84 2.23 -1.36
CA ARG A 17 -9.56 1.11 -0.46
C ARG A 17 -10.88 0.55 0.05
N VAL A 18 -11.03 -0.77 0.00
CA VAL A 18 -12.08 -1.46 0.75
C VAL A 18 -11.55 -1.78 2.14
N GLN A 19 -12.37 -1.55 3.16
CA GLN A 19 -11.98 -1.73 4.55
C GLN A 19 -13.16 -2.18 5.42
N ASP A 20 -12.84 -2.78 6.56
CA ASP A 20 -13.82 -3.22 7.56
C ASP A 20 -14.38 -1.99 8.29
N ASP A 21 -15.63 -1.66 7.98
CA ASP A 21 -16.42 -0.60 8.61
C ASP A 21 -15.67 0.76 8.66
N PHE A 22 -16.20 1.71 9.42
CA PHE A 22 -15.60 3.03 9.61
C PHE A 22 -14.54 3.07 10.71
N TYR A 23 -14.02 1.91 11.17
CA TYR A 23 -13.10 1.77 12.32
C TYR A 23 -13.49 2.67 13.51
N GLY A 24 -14.74 2.56 13.96
CA GLY A 24 -15.27 3.37 15.06
C GLY A 24 -15.49 4.85 14.73
N GLY A 25 -15.71 5.17 13.45
CA GLY A 25 -16.02 6.53 12.97
C GLY A 25 -14.79 7.38 12.60
N ASN A 26 -13.58 6.84 12.71
CA ASN A 26 -12.34 7.57 12.44
C ASN A 26 -11.93 7.55 10.95
N GLY A 27 -12.75 6.97 10.08
CA GLY A 27 -12.52 6.99 8.63
C GLY A 27 -11.48 5.97 8.18
N ILE A 28 -10.39 6.43 7.55
CA ILE A 28 -9.41 5.57 6.85
C ILE A 28 -8.41 4.96 7.83
N PHE A 29 -8.26 3.63 7.81
CA PHE A 29 -7.31 2.93 8.69
C PHE A 29 -5.89 2.89 8.14
N PHE A 30 -4.95 3.40 8.93
CA PHE A 30 -3.52 3.22 8.71
C PHE A 30 -3.02 2.06 9.57
N ASN A 31 -2.51 0.99 8.93
CA ASN A 31 -2.01 -0.17 9.66
C ASN A 31 -0.72 0.18 10.39
N LYS A 32 -0.81 0.29 11.72
CA LYS A 32 0.32 0.45 12.65
C LYS A 32 0.61 -0.81 13.46
N ASP A 33 -0.22 -1.83 13.30
CA ASP A 33 -0.14 -3.07 14.08
C ASP A 33 1.13 -3.85 13.68
N PRO A 34 2.02 -4.16 14.64
CA PRO A 34 3.24 -4.93 14.38
C PRO A 34 2.95 -6.38 13.97
N ASP A 35 1.81 -6.94 14.39
CA ASP A 35 1.43 -8.34 14.19
C ASP A 35 0.65 -8.54 12.87
N LYS A 36 0.22 -7.45 12.21
CA LYS A 36 -0.40 -7.49 10.89
C LYS A 36 0.61 -7.29 9.77
N ASP A 37 0.73 -8.33 8.96
CA ASP A 37 1.63 -8.38 7.83
C ASP A 37 1.32 -7.28 6.81
N SER A 38 2.35 -6.53 6.43
CA SER A 38 2.26 -5.48 5.40
C SER A 38 3.50 -5.52 4.55
N ARG A 39 3.30 -5.91 3.29
CA ARG A 39 4.32 -6.19 2.30
C ARG A 39 5.35 -5.06 2.11
N TYR A 40 4.92 -3.80 2.10
CA TYR A 40 5.74 -2.62 1.79
C TYR A 40 5.75 -1.60 2.94
N ALA A 41 5.35 -2.01 4.14
CA ALA A 41 5.45 -1.14 5.31
C ALA A 41 6.91 -0.84 5.65
N ILE A 42 7.14 0.32 6.28
CA ILE A 42 8.47 0.64 6.79
C ILE A 42 8.80 -0.37 7.89
N PRO A 43 9.98 -1.03 7.86
CA PRO A 43 10.31 -2.10 8.79
C PRO A 43 10.27 -1.69 10.27
N ASP A 44 10.59 -0.43 10.56
CA ASP A 44 10.55 0.14 11.90
C ASP A 44 9.15 0.59 12.34
N ARG A 45 8.16 0.48 11.42
CA ARG A 45 6.75 0.87 11.61
C ARG A 45 6.58 2.29 12.17
N SER A 46 7.56 3.17 11.93
CA SER A 46 7.54 4.58 12.34
C SER A 46 6.33 5.34 11.80
N LYS A 47 5.71 4.84 10.73
CA LYS A 47 4.47 5.35 10.13
C LYS A 47 3.53 4.19 9.82
N GLY A 48 2.23 4.45 9.97
CA GLY A 48 1.19 3.49 9.57
C GLY A 48 1.15 3.35 8.06
N ALA A 49 1.00 2.12 7.57
CA ALA A 49 0.90 1.82 6.14
C ALA A 49 -0.57 1.87 5.69
N LEU A 50 -0.81 2.48 4.53
CA LEU A 50 -2.11 2.53 3.87
C LEU A 50 -1.95 1.94 2.48
N TYR A 51 -2.71 0.87 2.21
CA TYR A 51 -2.80 0.26 0.88
C TYR A 51 -4.01 0.82 0.16
N VAL A 52 -3.77 1.36 -1.02
CA VAL A 52 -4.81 1.93 -1.87
C VAL A 52 -4.56 1.54 -3.32
N SER A 53 -5.61 1.57 -4.12
CA SER A 53 -5.57 1.39 -5.56
C SER A 53 -6.05 2.65 -6.28
N ASP A 54 -5.63 2.81 -7.53
CA ASP A 54 -6.15 3.80 -8.48
C ASP A 54 -7.53 3.43 -9.04
N LEU A 55 -7.97 2.18 -8.89
CA LEU A 55 -9.26 1.70 -9.36
C LEU A 55 -10.08 1.06 -8.24
N PRO A 56 -11.40 1.35 -8.16
CA PRO A 56 -12.27 0.75 -7.14
C PRO A 56 -12.37 -0.77 -7.31
N LEU A 57 -12.39 -1.26 -8.56
CA LEU A 57 -12.43 -2.69 -8.86
C LEU A 57 -11.20 -3.43 -8.30
N THR A 58 -10.03 -2.85 -8.46
CA THR A 58 -8.78 -3.42 -7.94
C THR A 58 -8.74 -3.38 -6.42
N ALA A 59 -9.29 -2.34 -5.78
CA ALA A 59 -9.44 -2.29 -4.34
C ALA A 59 -10.34 -3.43 -3.81
N CYS A 60 -11.45 -3.74 -4.49
CA CYS A 60 -12.28 -4.91 -4.15
C CYS A 60 -11.52 -6.23 -4.37
N ALA A 61 -10.85 -6.38 -5.51
CA ALA A 61 -10.12 -7.60 -5.85
C ALA A 61 -9.00 -7.92 -4.83
N GLU A 62 -8.36 -6.91 -4.25
CA GLU A 62 -7.36 -7.10 -3.20
C GLU A 62 -7.98 -7.43 -1.83
N MET A 63 -9.16 -6.91 -1.49
CA MET A 63 -9.85 -7.23 -0.23
C MET A 63 -10.33 -8.68 -0.20
N TYR A 64 -11.03 -9.11 -1.25
CA TYR A 64 -11.62 -10.46 -1.35
C TYR A 64 -10.65 -11.49 -1.93
N LYS A 65 -9.35 -11.21 -1.86
CA LYS A 65 -8.33 -12.05 -2.46
C LYS A 65 -8.20 -13.37 -1.69
N GLY A 66 -8.51 -14.48 -2.34
CA GLY A 66 -8.47 -15.80 -1.74
C GLY A 66 -9.82 -16.24 -1.15
N GLU A 67 -10.84 -15.39 -1.21
CA GLU A 67 -12.21 -15.79 -0.94
C GLU A 67 -12.85 -16.37 -2.20
N ASN A 68 -13.60 -17.47 -2.03
CA ASN A 68 -14.28 -18.13 -3.15
C ASN A 68 -15.58 -17.43 -3.53
N PHE A 69 -16.22 -16.75 -2.56
CA PHE A 69 -17.51 -16.08 -2.70
C PHE A 69 -17.53 -14.84 -1.80
N ILE A 70 -18.26 -13.81 -2.25
CA ILE A 70 -18.55 -12.61 -1.47
C ILE A 70 -19.95 -12.80 -0.89
N ASP A 71 -20.07 -12.74 0.43
CA ASP A 71 -21.35 -12.90 1.11
C ASP A 71 -22.12 -11.58 1.16
N LEU A 72 -23.45 -11.67 1.28
CA LEU A 72 -24.30 -10.48 1.43
C LEU A 72 -23.95 -9.67 2.68
N GLU A 73 -23.44 -10.31 3.72
CA GLU A 73 -22.99 -9.63 4.94
C GLU A 73 -21.80 -8.71 4.70
N ASP A 74 -20.94 -9.02 3.73
CA ASP A 74 -19.74 -8.21 3.43
C ASP A 74 -20.10 -6.84 2.89
N TYR A 75 -21.26 -6.69 2.25
CA TYR A 75 -21.79 -5.39 1.83
C TYR A 75 -22.16 -4.47 3.00
N TYR A 76 -22.51 -5.04 4.15
CA TYR A 76 -22.89 -4.28 5.34
C TYR A 76 -21.70 -4.05 6.28
N LYS A 77 -20.72 -4.96 6.26
CA LYS A 77 -19.52 -4.87 7.11
C LYS A 77 -18.42 -4.03 6.46
N ASN A 78 -18.33 -4.01 5.13
CA ASN A 78 -17.23 -3.34 4.44
C ASN A 78 -17.70 -2.03 3.80
N CYS A 79 -16.81 -1.06 3.76
CA CYS A 79 -17.03 0.19 3.04
C CYS A 79 -15.86 0.50 2.10
N MET A 80 -16.15 1.24 1.02
CA MET A 80 -15.13 1.76 0.15
C MET A 80 -14.74 3.16 0.60
N ALA A 81 -13.52 3.29 1.10
CA ALA A 81 -12.92 4.57 1.39
C ALA A 81 -12.33 5.18 0.11
N VAL A 82 -12.66 6.45 -0.13
CA VAL A 82 -12.06 7.28 -1.18
C VAL A 82 -11.06 8.22 -0.50
N VAL A 83 -9.81 8.15 -0.93
CA VAL A 83 -8.69 8.90 -0.38
C VAL A 83 -8.17 9.85 -1.45
N THR A 84 -8.42 11.15 -1.28
CA THR A 84 -7.94 12.16 -2.22
C THR A 84 -6.57 12.69 -1.78
N ALA A 85 -5.60 12.69 -2.70
CA ALA A 85 -4.29 13.27 -2.43
C ALA A 85 -4.37 14.80 -2.38
N VAL A 86 -4.14 15.41 -1.21
CA VAL A 86 -4.11 16.88 -1.06
C VAL A 86 -2.92 17.53 -1.78
N ARG A 87 -1.86 16.76 -2.04
CA ARG A 87 -0.62 17.23 -2.67
C ARG A 87 -0.06 16.20 -3.63
N ASP A 88 0.81 16.66 -4.52
CA ASP A 88 1.57 15.77 -5.40
C ASP A 88 2.32 14.71 -4.61
N LEU A 89 2.10 13.45 -4.97
CA LEU A 89 2.76 12.31 -4.38
C LEU A 89 3.93 11.90 -5.26
N SER A 90 5.12 11.79 -4.67
CA SER A 90 6.19 11.01 -5.26
C SER A 90 6.01 9.57 -4.78
N ILE A 91 5.92 8.62 -5.71
CA ILE A 91 5.77 7.19 -5.38
C ILE A 91 6.88 6.43 -6.09
N ILE A 92 7.52 5.49 -5.39
CA ILE A 92 8.54 4.62 -5.98
C ILE A 92 7.86 3.70 -7.00
N ASN A 93 8.36 3.68 -8.23
CA ASN A 93 7.95 2.69 -9.20
C ASN A 93 8.70 1.37 -8.94
N LEU A 94 8.04 0.43 -8.26
CA LEU A 94 8.61 -0.87 -7.96
C LEU A 94 9.03 -1.63 -9.23
N ALA A 95 8.28 -1.54 -10.33
CA ALA A 95 8.63 -2.21 -11.60
C ALA A 95 9.97 -1.70 -12.15
N ALA A 96 10.23 -0.39 -12.03
CA ALA A 96 11.51 0.21 -12.41
C ALA A 96 12.64 -0.10 -11.40
N LEU A 97 12.28 -0.43 -10.15
CA LEU A 97 13.21 -0.76 -9.09
C LEU A 97 13.67 -2.24 -9.13
N VAL A 98 12.82 -3.15 -9.61
CA VAL A 98 13.09 -4.62 -9.64
C VAL A 98 14.48 -4.98 -10.19
N PRO A 99 14.94 -4.43 -11.33
CA PRO A 99 16.25 -4.80 -11.89
C PRO A 99 17.42 -4.50 -10.96
N PHE A 100 17.25 -3.55 -10.04
CA PHE A 100 18.28 -3.12 -9.08
C PHE A 100 18.21 -3.87 -7.75
N LEU A 101 17.08 -4.51 -7.44
CA LEU A 101 16.91 -5.26 -6.21
C LEU A 101 17.48 -6.67 -6.28
N HIS A 102 17.85 -7.16 -7.47
CA HIS A 102 18.22 -8.55 -7.71
C HIS A 102 17.19 -9.54 -7.13
N VAL A 103 15.91 -9.16 -7.23
CA VAL A 103 14.74 -9.96 -6.83
C VAL A 103 13.82 -10.06 -8.04
N PRO A 104 13.38 -11.25 -8.46
CA PRO A 104 12.41 -11.36 -9.54
C PRO A 104 11.09 -10.70 -9.15
N LEU A 105 10.41 -10.04 -10.09
CA LEU A 105 9.13 -9.37 -9.83
C LEU A 105 8.10 -10.31 -9.19
N GLY A 106 8.11 -11.61 -9.56
CA GLY A 106 7.24 -12.62 -8.97
C GLY A 106 7.42 -12.79 -7.45
N GLU A 107 8.64 -12.64 -6.93
CA GLU A 107 8.88 -12.63 -5.48
C GLU A 107 8.38 -11.33 -4.83
N LEU A 108 8.41 -10.20 -5.56
CA LEU A 108 7.82 -8.96 -5.08
C LEU A 108 6.30 -9.02 -4.95
N MET A 109 5.67 -9.89 -5.73
CA MET A 109 4.21 -10.09 -5.72
C MET A 109 3.78 -11.33 -4.93
N GLY A 110 4.72 -12.15 -4.47
CA GLY A 110 4.50 -13.42 -3.76
C GLY A 110 4.14 -13.27 -2.28
N ALA A 111 4.27 -14.35 -1.52
CA ALA A 111 3.96 -14.37 -0.09
C ALA A 111 4.81 -13.35 0.70
N ILE A 112 4.21 -12.73 1.72
CA ILE A 112 4.78 -11.60 2.47
C ILE A 112 6.10 -11.97 3.19
N THR A 113 6.23 -13.23 3.59
CA THR A 113 7.37 -13.78 4.33
C THR A 113 8.72 -13.64 3.62
N THR A 114 8.76 -13.76 2.29
CA THR A 114 10.00 -13.68 1.50
C THR A 114 10.46 -12.23 1.29
N LEU A 115 9.51 -11.29 1.25
CA LEU A 115 9.77 -9.90 0.89
C LEU A 115 10.35 -9.07 2.03
N HIS A 116 9.88 -9.31 3.27
CA HIS A 116 10.21 -8.48 4.43
C HIS A 116 11.71 -8.36 4.70
N ARG A 117 12.49 -9.43 4.50
CA ARG A 117 13.95 -9.41 4.77
C ARG A 117 14.70 -8.49 3.83
N ARG A 118 14.35 -8.45 2.54
CA ARG A 118 15.07 -7.66 1.52
C ARG A 118 14.56 -6.22 1.42
N TRP A 119 13.25 -5.99 1.60
CA TRP A 119 12.69 -4.64 1.71
C TRP A 119 13.28 -3.88 2.91
N ARG A 120 13.53 -4.58 4.02
CA ARG A 120 14.20 -4.02 5.21
C ARG A 120 15.58 -3.45 4.89
N LEU A 121 16.40 -4.19 4.14
CA LEU A 121 17.73 -3.75 3.74
C LEU A 121 17.68 -2.52 2.81
N TYR A 122 16.69 -2.45 1.90
CA TYR A 122 16.50 -1.31 1.02
C TYR A 122 16.13 -0.03 1.79
N CYS A 123 15.15 -0.11 2.69
CA CYS A 123 14.73 1.04 3.51
C CYS A 123 15.85 1.56 4.42
N GLN A 124 16.68 0.67 4.98
CA GLN A 124 17.83 1.03 5.81
C GLN A 124 18.94 1.74 5.02
N ASN A 125 19.17 1.33 3.77
CA ASN A 125 20.25 1.89 2.94
C ASN A 125 19.93 3.25 2.31
N MET A 126 18.64 3.60 2.09
CA MET A 126 18.30 4.80 1.31
C MET A 126 17.96 6.07 2.11
N ARG A 127 17.93 6.09 3.45
CA ARG A 127 17.53 7.27 4.28
C ARG A 127 16.37 8.08 3.65
N MET A 128 15.34 7.41 3.13
CA MET A 128 14.37 8.11 2.30
C MET A 128 13.45 8.98 3.14
N GLY A 129 13.58 10.29 2.99
CA GLY A 129 12.63 11.27 3.48
C GLY A 129 11.32 11.15 2.72
N TRP A 130 10.32 10.51 3.31
CA TRP A 130 8.98 10.40 2.72
C TRP A 130 8.01 11.39 3.34
N SER A 131 7.42 12.20 2.45
CA SER A 131 6.33 13.14 2.68
C SER A 131 5.14 12.43 3.30
N THR A 132 4.80 12.89 4.51
CA THR A 132 3.62 12.59 5.33
C THR A 132 2.28 12.62 4.57
N PHE A 133 1.53 11.52 4.54
CA PHE A 133 0.07 11.66 4.60
C PHE A 133 -0.24 12.12 6.02
N ARG A 134 -0.59 13.40 6.20
CA ARG A 134 -1.37 13.82 7.36
C ARG A 134 -2.82 13.62 6.93
N ALA A 135 -3.48 12.66 7.56
CA ALA A 135 -4.92 12.78 7.78
C ALA A 135 -5.14 13.93 8.77
#